data_AF-A0A3R9FE77-F1
#
_entry.id   AF-A0A3R9FE77-F1
#
_cell.length_a   1.000
_cell.length_b   1.000
_cell.length_c   1.000
_cell.angle_alpha   90.00
_cell.angle_beta   90.00
_cell.angle_gamma   90.00
#
_symmetry.space_group_name_H-M   'P 1'
#
loop_
_entity.id
_entity.type
_entity.pdbx_description
1 polymer ?
#
loop_
_entity_poly.entity_id
_entity_poly.type
_entity_poly.pdbx_seq_one_letter_code
_entity_poly.pdbx_strand_id
1 'polypeptide(L)'
;MKSFAVIRGEDKNKVRIALHDLQQYGSMKFSSCPKRIEPNYADTLLVRVVGVPLRSNCKFAALVGLENNAGSAINKLRKIHPPAHIVIISPRHDAYEELMDNSEIYPEFEINN
;
A
#
# COMPACT_ATOMS: atom_id res chain seq x y z
N MET A 1 0.59 -7.62 15.27
CA MET A 1 -0.18 -6.42 14.88
C MET A 1 -0.26 -6.34 13.36
N LYS A 2 -1.47 -6.11 12.83
CA LYS A 2 -1.74 -5.96 11.40
C LYS A 2 -1.04 -4.71 10.86
N SER A 3 -0.64 -4.72 9.60
CA SER A 3 -0.08 -3.56 8.90
C SER A 3 -0.83 -3.33 7.59
N PHE A 4 -0.71 -2.13 7.02
CA PHE A 4 -1.23 -1.81 5.70
C PHE A 4 -0.08 -1.71 4.70
N ALA A 5 -0.33 -2.12 3.46
CA ALA A 5 0.47 -1.70 2.32
C ALA A 5 -0.29 -0.59 1.58
N VAL A 6 0.40 0.53 1.35
CA VAL A 6 -0.05 1.59 0.46
C VAL A 6 0.76 1.50 -0.83
N ILE A 7 0.07 1.28 -1.96
CA ILE A 7 0.65 1.10 -3.27
C ILE A 7 0.40 2.37 -4.08
N ARG A 8 1.45 2.95 -4.65
CA ARG A 8 1.45 4.22 -5.39
C ARG A 8 2.03 4.03 -6.78
N GLY A 9 1.28 4.38 -7.82
CA GLY A 9 1.68 4.22 -9.23
C GLY A 9 1.29 5.39 -10.13
N GLU A 10 2.02 5.52 -11.23
CA GLU A 10 1.74 6.52 -12.29
C GLU A 10 0.55 6.12 -13.18
N ASP A 11 0.21 4.84 -13.21
CA ASP A 11 -0.92 4.29 -13.95
C ASP A 11 -1.56 3.12 -13.17
N LYS A 12 -2.82 2.81 -13.51
CA LYS A 12 -3.60 1.74 -12.85
C LYS A 12 -2.95 0.36 -12.99
N ASN A 13 -2.26 0.09 -14.11
CA ASN A 13 -1.64 -1.20 -14.37
C ASN A 13 -0.44 -1.45 -13.45
N LYS A 14 0.41 -0.44 -13.20
CA LYS A 14 1.52 -0.55 -12.24
C LYS A 14 1.01 -0.91 -10.83
N VAL A 15 -0.06 -0.27 -10.37
CA VAL A 15 -0.68 -0.58 -9.07
C VAL A 15 -1.22 -2.01 -9.04
N ARG A 16 -1.92 -2.43 -10.10
CA ARG A 16 -2.47 -3.79 -10.22
C ARG A 16 -1.39 -4.87 -10.21
N ILE A 17 -0.34 -4.68 -11.02
CA ILE A 17 0.80 -5.62 -11.07
C ILE A 17 1.49 -5.67 -9.71
N ALA A 18 1.70 -4.54 -9.05
CA ALA A 18 2.30 -4.51 -7.73
C ALA A 18 1.47 -5.25 -6.68
N LEU A 19 0.13 -5.10 -6.68
CA LEU A 19 -0.75 -5.89 -5.81
C LEU A 19 -0.61 -7.39 -6.06
N HIS A 20 -0.57 -7.80 -7.34
CA HIS A 20 -0.31 -9.19 -7.72
C HIS A 20 1.06 -9.67 -7.25
N ASP A 21 2.12 -8.86 -7.41
CA ASP A 21 3.47 -9.21 -7.00
C ASP A 21 3.58 -9.39 -5.49
N LEU A 22 2.90 -8.57 -4.70
CA LEU A 22 2.84 -8.71 -3.24
C LEU A 22 2.28 -10.08 -2.84
N GLN A 23 1.19 -10.53 -3.48
CA GLN A 23 0.57 -11.81 -3.17
C GLN A 23 1.40 -12.98 -3.70
N GLN A 24 1.72 -12.95 -4.99
CA GLN A 24 2.30 -14.09 -5.71
C GLN A 24 3.79 -14.27 -5.42
N TYR A 25 4.58 -13.21 -5.59
CA TYR A 25 6.04 -13.28 -5.44
C TYR A 25 6.50 -12.91 -4.03
N GLY A 26 5.78 -11.99 -3.37
CA GLY A 26 6.03 -11.59 -1.98
C GLY A 26 5.43 -12.55 -0.95
N SER A 27 4.53 -13.46 -1.37
CA SER A 27 3.78 -14.37 -0.49
C SER A 27 3.13 -13.63 0.68
N MET A 28 2.64 -12.42 0.44
CA MET A 28 1.94 -11.61 1.44
C MET A 28 0.46 -12.00 1.46
N LYS A 29 -0.06 -12.28 2.65
CA LYS A 29 -1.49 -12.54 2.84
C LYS A 29 -2.22 -11.23 3.12
N PHE A 30 -3.24 -10.95 2.31
CA PHE A 30 -4.09 -9.78 2.49
C PHE A 30 -5.19 -10.10 3.50
N SER A 31 -5.38 -9.20 4.45
CA SER A 31 -6.46 -9.28 5.44
C SER A 31 -7.73 -8.54 5.01
N SER A 32 -7.68 -7.85 3.87
CA SER A 32 -8.80 -7.15 3.24
C SER A 32 -8.69 -7.20 1.72
N CYS A 33 -9.79 -6.95 1.01
CA CYS A 33 -9.71 -6.62 -0.41
C CYS A 33 -8.91 -5.31 -0.61
N PRO A 34 -8.13 -5.18 -1.70
CA PRO A 34 -7.52 -3.91 -2.08
C PRO A 34 -8.57 -2.82 -2.26
N LYS A 35 -8.32 -1.67 -1.66
CA LYS A 35 -9.18 -0.49 -1.71
C LYS A 35 -8.53 0.62 -2.49
N ARG A 36 -9.31 1.40 -3.24
CA ARG A 36 -8.85 2.61 -3.91
C ARG A 36 -8.83 3.75 -2.90
N ILE A 37 -7.69 4.43 -2.81
CA ILE A 37 -7.54 5.66 -2.02
C ILE A 37 -7.12 6.81 -2.94
N GLU A 38 -7.33 8.04 -2.46
CA GLU A 38 -6.95 9.23 -3.23
C GLU A 38 -5.43 9.30 -3.42
N PRO A 39 -4.92 9.52 -4.65
CA PRO A 39 -3.49 9.58 -4.93
C PRO A 39 -2.75 10.62 -4.08
N ASN A 40 -3.33 11.81 -3.92
CA ASN A 40 -2.77 12.88 -3.09
C ASN A 40 -2.65 12.46 -1.62
N TYR A 41 -3.63 11.72 -1.11
CA TYR A 41 -3.58 11.20 0.25
C TYR A 41 -2.47 10.16 0.40
N ALA A 42 -2.32 9.24 -0.56
CA ALA A 42 -1.23 8.26 -0.57
C ALA A 42 0.16 8.92 -0.63
N ASP A 43 0.28 10.01 -1.38
CA ASP A 43 1.47 10.85 -1.45
C ASP A 43 1.79 11.50 -0.10
N THR A 44 0.79 12.07 0.58
CA THR A 44 0.93 12.61 1.94
C THR A 44 1.36 11.52 2.93
N LEU A 45 0.78 10.32 2.85
CA LEU A 45 1.15 9.18 3.68
C LEU A 45 2.63 8.80 3.51
N LEU A 46 3.13 8.77 2.27
CA LEU A 46 4.55 8.49 2.05
C LEU A 46 5.43 9.54 2.71
N VAL A 47 5.14 10.82 2.53
CA VAL A 47 5.95 11.91 3.12
C VAL A 47 5.94 11.80 4.65
N ARG A 48 4.78 11.55 5.25
CA ARG A 48 4.65 11.35 6.71
C ARG A 48 5.45 10.16 7.23
N VAL A 49 5.49 9.06 6.48
CA VAL A 49 6.14 7.82 6.90
C VAL A 49 7.65 7.83 6.64
N VAL A 50 8.09 8.34 5.50
CA VAL A 50 9.49 8.32 5.07
C VAL A 50 10.24 9.59 5.49
N GLY A 51 9.53 10.69 5.73
CA GLY A 51 10.12 11.97 6.17
C GLY A 51 10.91 12.71 5.08
N VAL A 52 10.75 12.32 3.82
CA VAL A 52 11.47 12.94 2.68
C VAL A 52 10.50 13.47 1.63
N PRO A 53 10.85 14.55 0.91
CA PRO A 53 10.04 15.06 -0.20
C PRO A 53 9.84 14.03 -1.31
N LEU A 54 8.69 14.12 -1.99
CA LEU A 54 8.39 13.29 -3.14
C LEU A 54 9.24 13.70 -4.34
N ARG A 55 9.77 12.70 -5.05
CA ARG A 55 10.36 12.92 -6.39
C ARG A 55 9.31 13.05 -7.48
N SER A 56 8.18 12.36 -7.29
CA SER A 56 7.03 12.39 -8.19
C SER A 56 5.73 12.05 -7.44
N ASN A 57 4.64 12.63 -7.91
CA ASN A 57 3.29 12.32 -7.45
C ASN A 57 2.75 11.06 -8.14
N CYS A 58 1.95 10.28 -7.42
CA CYS A 58 1.24 9.16 -8.02
C CYS A 58 -0.09 9.64 -8.66
N LYS A 59 -0.60 8.88 -9.64
CA LYS A 59 -1.92 9.12 -10.25
C LYS A 59 -2.94 8.08 -9.83
N PHE A 60 -2.49 6.93 -9.35
CA PHE A 60 -3.30 5.84 -8.86
C PHE A 60 -2.71 5.32 -7.55
N ALA A 61 -3.59 5.03 -6.60
CA ALA A 61 -3.20 4.49 -5.32
C ALA A 61 -4.18 3.43 -4.82
N ALA A 62 -3.63 2.45 -4.10
CA ALA A 62 -4.39 1.42 -3.43
C ALA A 62 -3.91 1.21 -1.99
N LEU A 63 -4.81 0.75 -1.14
CA LEU A 63 -4.59 0.36 0.24
C LEU A 63 -5.00 -1.11 0.42
N VAL A 64 -4.18 -1.90 1.10
CA VAL A 64 -4.56 -3.26 1.47
C VAL A 64 -4.07 -3.61 2.87
N GLY A 65 -4.94 -4.23 3.66
CA GLY A 65 -4.56 -4.79 4.96
C GLY A 65 -3.70 -6.04 4.78
N LEU A 66 -2.70 -6.22 5.63
CA LEU A 66 -1.81 -7.39 5.65
C LEU A 66 -2.02 -8.18 6.94
N GLU A 67 -1.98 -9.51 6.84
CA GLU A 67 -1.95 -10.40 8.01
C GLU A 67 -0.57 -10.40 8.70
N ASN A 68 0.50 -10.22 7.91
CA ASN A 68 1.86 -10.20 8.42
C ASN A 68 2.11 -8.93 9.26
N ASN A 69 3.02 -9.04 10.24
CA ASN A 69 3.55 -7.85 10.89
C ASN A 69 4.43 -7.05 9.92
N ALA A 70 4.58 -5.75 10.18
CA ALA A 70 5.28 -4.83 9.30
C ALA A 70 6.72 -5.25 8.97
N GLY A 71 7.49 -5.75 9.96
CA GLY A 71 8.87 -6.19 9.72
C GLY A 71 8.96 -7.36 8.74
N SER A 72 8.06 -8.34 8.87
CA SER A 72 7.94 -9.45 7.93
C SER A 72 7.53 -8.99 6.53
N ALA A 73 6.57 -8.06 6.44
CA ALA A 73 6.14 -7.48 5.17
C ALA A 73 7.28 -6.72 4.47
N ILE A 74 8.03 -5.90 5.20
CA ILE A 74 9.19 -5.17 4.67
C ILE A 74 10.27 -6.14 4.18
N ASN A 75 10.59 -7.19 4.94
CA ASN A 75 11.58 -8.18 4.54
C ASN A 75 11.18 -8.96 3.28
N LYS A 76 9.89 -9.23 3.11
CA LYS A 76 9.34 -9.84 1.87
C LYS A 76 9.40 -8.86 0.70
N LEU A 77 8.99 -7.61 0.92
CA LEU A 77 9.01 -6.55 -0.10
C LEU A 77 10.42 -6.33 -0.66
N ARG A 78 11.45 -6.37 0.19
CA ARG A 78 12.87 -6.23 -0.22
C ARG A 78 13.36 -7.34 -1.16
N LYS A 79 12.63 -8.46 -1.29
CA LYS A 79 13.00 -9.61 -2.13
C LYS A 79 12.32 -9.58 -3.51
N ILE A 80 11.39 -8.65 -3.73
CA ILE A 80 10.65 -8.51 -4.98
C ILE A 80 10.86 -7.10 -5.56
N HIS A 81 10.59 -6.95 -6.85
CA HIS A 81 10.78 -5.70 -7.58
C HIS A 81 9.47 -5.23 -8.23
N PRO A 82 8.43 -4.90 -7.44
CA PRO A 82 7.16 -4.47 -7.97
C PRO A 82 7.31 -3.13 -8.73
N PRO A 83 6.54 -2.90 -9.80
CA PRO A 83 6.68 -1.73 -10.66
C PRO A 83 6.11 -0.44 -10.04
N ALA A 84 5.40 -0.54 -8.91
CA ALA A 84 4.83 0.58 -8.16
C ALA A 84 5.56 0.77 -6.84
N HIS A 85 5.53 2.00 -6.31
CA HIS A 85 6.12 2.27 -5.01
C HIS A 85 5.19 1.80 -3.89
N ILE A 86 5.72 1.04 -2.94
CA ILE A 86 4.95 0.46 -1.83
C ILE A 86 5.54 0.94 -0.51
N VAL A 87 4.68 1.45 0.37
CA VAL A 87 5.04 1.78 1.74
C VAL A 87 4.22 0.95 2.72
N ILE A 88 4.88 0.44 3.76
CA ILE A 88 4.24 -0.37 4.80
C ILE A 88 3.94 0.53 6.00
N ILE A 89 2.66 0.63 6.36
CA ILE A 89 2.19 1.41 7.50
C ILE A 89 1.80 0.46 8.62
N SER A 90 2.24 0.78 9.82
CA SER A 90 2.10 -0.04 11.03
C SER A 90 1.74 0.85 12.22
N PRO A 91 1.30 0.29 13.37
CA PRO A 91 0.93 1.07 14.56
C PRO A 91 1.99 2.05 15.09
N ARG A 92 3.23 1.97 14.61
CA ARG A 92 4.30 2.93 14.94
C ARG A 92 4.23 4.25 14.18
N HIS A 93 3.36 4.37 13.18
CA HIS A 93 3.22 5.58 12.37
C HIS A 93 1.90 6.25 12.71
N ASP A 94 1.92 7.57 12.87
CA ASP A 94 0.75 8.37 13.24
C ASP A 94 -0.42 8.23 12.26
N ALA A 95 -0.15 7.84 11.01
CA ALA A 95 -1.18 7.61 10.00
C ALA A 95 -1.92 6.27 10.14
N TYR A 96 -1.51 5.39 11.06
CA TYR A 96 -2.09 4.06 11.17
C TYR A 96 -3.53 4.06 11.65
N GLU A 97 -3.84 4.82 12.70
CA GLU A 97 -5.19 4.89 13.27
C GLU A 97 -6.18 5.44 12.25
N GLU A 98 -5.83 6.53 11.57
CA GLU A 98 -6.60 7.13 10.47
C GLU A 98 -6.91 6.12 9.35
N LEU A 99 -5.94 5.28 8.97
CA LEU A 99 -6.15 4.24 7.97
C LEU A 99 -7.03 3.12 8.48
N MET A 100 -6.87 2.72 9.74
CA MET A 100 -7.66 1.65 10.34
C MET A 100 -9.15 2.04 10.36
N ASP A 101 -9.45 3.25 10.83
CA ASP A 101 -10.81 3.77 10.98
C ASP A 101 -11.53 3.94 9.63
N ASN A 102 -10.79 4.31 8.58
CA ASN A 102 -11.37 4.56 7.26
C ASN A 102 -11.24 3.39 6.28
N SER A 103 -10.49 2.33 6.62
CA SER A 103 -10.16 1.27 5.66
C SER A 103 -11.39 0.57 5.05
N GLU A 104 -12.47 0.45 5.82
CA GLU A 104 -13.68 -0.26 5.41
C GLU A 104 -14.57 0.57 4.45
N ILE A 105 -14.53 1.90 4.55
CA ILE A 105 -15.37 2.81 3.77
C ILE A 105 -14.78 3.13 2.39
N TYR A 106 -13.50 2.83 2.16
CA TYR A 106 -12.91 3.07 0.85
C TYR A 106 -13.52 2.13 -0.21
N PRO A 107 -13.74 2.63 -1.44
CA PRO A 107 -14.21 1.81 -2.54
C PRO A 107 -13.18 0.74 -2.90
N GLU A 108 -13.62 -0.38 -3.45
CA GLU A 108 -12.70 -1.41 -3.93
C GLU A 108 -11.82 -0.89 -5.05
N PHE A 109 -10.56 -1.32 -5.08
CA PHE A 109 -9.69 -1.07 -6.21
C PHE A 109 -10.03 -2.08 -7.29
N GLU A 110 -10.53 -1.62 -8.44
CA GLU A 110 -10.86 -2.49 -9.57
C GLU A 110 -9.61 -3.24 -10.09
N ILE A 111 -9.54 -4.53 -9.79
CA ILE A 111 -8.42 -5.43 -10.17
C ILE A 111 -8.70 -6.12 -11.52
N ASN A 112 -9.93 -6.10 -12.01
CA ASN A 112 -10.37 -6.73 -13.25
C ASN A 112 -10.89 -5.68 -14.26
N ASN A 113 -10.56 -5.87 -15.54
CA ASN A 113 -11.34 -5.39 -16.67
C ASN A 113 -12.12 -6.57 -17.22
#